data_AF-A0A964AMA7-F1
#
_entry.id   AF-A0A964AMA7-F1
#
_cell.length_a   1.000
_cell.length_b   1.000
_cell.length_c   1.000
_cell.angle_alpha   90.00
_cell.angle_beta   90.00
_cell.angle_gamma   90.00
#
_symmetry.space_group_name_H-M   'P 1'
#
loop_
_entity.id
_entity.type
_entity.pdbx_description
1 polymer ?
#
loop_
_entity_poly.entity_id
_entity_poly.type
_entity_poly.pdbx_seq_one_letter_code
_entity_poly.pdbx_strand_id
1 'polypeptide(L)'
;MSSPLTLPQVTLTPDAQRWLDLLRDLGYADDELADALLDALLAAAPVGPEQGPRVIEGAQLRRLAAAALFEREPTMDPAQAETLRREWMALFC
;
A
#
# COMPACT_ATOMS: atom_id res chain seq x y z
N MET A 1 -15.46 4.07 18.45
CA MET A 1 -14.38 3.10 18.75
C MET A 1 -14.11 2.37 17.44
N SER A 2 -13.07 2.76 16.71
CA SER A 2 -12.73 2.13 15.43
C SER A 2 -12.19 0.73 15.70
N SER A 3 -12.84 -0.29 15.16
CA SER A 3 -12.42 -1.69 15.31
C SER A 3 -11.02 -1.88 14.71
N PRO A 4 -10.13 -2.65 15.37
CA PRO A 4 -8.87 -3.03 14.76
C PRO A 4 -9.17 -3.99 13.60
N LEU A 5 -8.88 -3.58 12.36
CA LEU A 5 -8.85 -4.44 11.19
C LEU A 5 -7.81 -5.54 11.44
N THR A 6 -8.23 -6.64 12.03
CA THR A 6 -7.40 -7.82 12.22
C THR A 6 -7.60 -8.64 10.96
N LEU A 7 -6.67 -8.55 10.01
CA LEU A 7 -6.68 -9.32 8.77
C LEU A 7 -6.10 -10.70 9.07
N PRO A 8 -6.92 -11.75 9.27
CA PRO A 8 -6.45 -13.02 9.83
C PRO A 8 -5.54 -13.83 8.88
N GLN A 9 -5.17 -13.27 7.73
CA GLN A 9 -4.51 -13.98 6.63
C GLN A 9 -3.26 -13.28 6.09
N VAL A 10 -2.94 -12.07 6.57
CA VAL A 10 -1.81 -11.27 6.08
C VAL A 10 -0.99 -10.80 7.27
N THR A 11 0.31 -11.11 7.26
CA THR A 11 1.29 -10.62 8.22
C THR A 11 2.28 -9.72 7.49
N LEU A 12 2.43 -8.47 7.93
CA LEU A 12 3.44 -7.58 7.39
C LEU A 12 4.79 -7.89 8.04
N THR A 13 5.86 -7.92 7.24
CA THR A 13 7.22 -7.84 7.79
C THR A 13 7.42 -6.49 8.50
N PRO A 14 8.36 -6.39 9.48
CA PRO A 14 8.68 -5.10 10.10
C PRO A 14 9.08 -4.03 9.08
N ASP A 15 9.71 -4.44 7.97
CA ASP A 15 10.04 -3.52 6.89
C ASP A 15 8.80 -3.00 6.16
N ALA A 16 7.86 -3.89 5.81
CA ALA A 16 6.58 -3.50 5.22
C ALA A 16 5.77 -2.59 6.16
N GLN A 17 5.77 -2.85 7.47
CA GLN A 17 5.10 -1.98 8.43
C GLN A 17 5.67 -0.56 8.41
N ARG A 18 7.00 -0.41 8.46
CA ARG A 18 7.66 0.90 8.38
C ARG A 18 7.33 1.64 7.08
N TRP A 19 7.20 0.90 5.98
CA TRP A 19 6.80 1.45 4.70
C TRP A 19 5.37 1.98 4.70
N LEU A 20 4.44 1.23 5.28
CA LEU A 20 3.07 1.68 5.42
C LEU A 20 2.98 2.93 6.29
N ASP A 21 3.71 2.94 7.41
CA ASP A 21 3.76 4.09 8.33
C ASP A 21 4.33 5.33 7.61
N LEU A 22 5.40 5.17 6.84
CA LEU A 22 5.97 6.26 6.04
C LEU A 22 4.99 6.83 5.02
N LEU A 23 4.21 5.99 4.33
CA LEU A 23 3.19 6.45 3.38
C LEU A 23 2.08 7.24 4.09
N ARG A 24 1.74 6.90 5.33
CA ARG A 24 0.78 7.64 6.16
C ARG A 24 1.34 8.98 6.62
N ASP A 25 2.59 8.99 7.09
CA ASP A 25 3.26 10.20 7.55
C ASP A 25 3.44 11.25 6.43
N LEU A 26 3.66 10.78 5.20
CA LEU A 26 3.76 11.62 4.01
C LEU A 26 2.40 12.07 3.46
N GLY A 27 1.30 11.56 4.01
CA GLY A 27 -0.06 11.89 3.56
C GLY A 27 -0.48 11.21 2.24
N TYR A 28 0.29 10.24 1.74
CA TYR A 28 -0.11 9.46 0.57
C TYR A 28 -1.16 8.41 0.92
N ALA A 29 -1.07 7.81 2.11
CA ALA A 29 -2.06 6.86 2.59
C ALA A 29 -3.22 7.60 3.29
N ASP A 30 -4.12 8.16 2.48
CA ASP A 30 -5.49 8.43 2.91
C ASP A 30 -6.24 7.11 3.15
N ASP A 31 -7.40 7.17 3.82
CA ASP A 31 -8.19 5.97 4.11
C ASP A 31 -8.55 5.21 2.82
N GLU A 32 -8.73 5.92 1.70
CA GLU A 32 -9.03 5.35 0.38
C GLU A 32 -7.83 4.58 -0.23
N LEU A 33 -6.61 5.10 -0.14
CA LEU A 33 -5.41 4.39 -0.58
C LEU A 33 -5.10 3.21 0.35
N ALA A 34 -5.36 3.35 1.66
CA ALA A 34 -5.18 2.26 2.60
C ALA A 34 -6.13 1.08 2.27
N ASP A 35 -7.39 1.37 1.96
CA ASP A 35 -8.35 0.37 1.50
C ASP A 35 -7.95 -0.24 0.16
N ALA A 36 -7.52 0.57 -0.83
CA ALA A 36 -7.05 0.08 -2.13
C ALA A 36 -5.80 -0.80 -2.01
N LEU A 37 -4.86 -0.42 -1.14
CA LEU A 37 -3.68 -1.23 -0.81
C LEU A 37 -4.07 -2.55 -0.17
N LEU A 38 -5.04 -2.51 0.74
CA LEU A 38 -5.53 -3.70 1.42
C LEU A 38 -6.22 -4.67 0.44
N ASP A 39 -7.09 -4.15 -0.42
CA ASP A 39 -7.75 -4.93 -1.47
C ASP A 39 -6.74 -5.52 -2.44
N ALA A 40 -5.72 -4.76 -2.85
CA ALA A 40 -4.64 -5.26 -3.70
C ALA A 40 -3.81 -6.36 -3.02
N LEU A 41 -3.56 -6.24 -1.71
CA LEU A 41 -2.87 -7.25 -0.91
C LEU A 41 -3.69 -8.55 -0.80
N LEU A 42 -5.01 -8.43 -0.64
CA LEU A 42 -5.94 -9.56 -0.58
C LEU A 42 -6.11 -10.21 -1.97
N ALA A 43 -6.23 -9.43 -3.03
CA ALA A 43 -6.40 -9.92 -4.41
C ALA A 43 -5.14 -10.63 -4.95
N ALA A 44 -3.95 -10.15 -4.57
CA ALA A 44 -2.69 -10.79 -4.92
C ALA A 44 -2.49 -12.16 -4.23
N ALA A 45 -3.37 -12.55 -3.30
CA ALA A 45 -3.29 -13.78 -2.52
C ALA A 45 -4.53 -14.67 -2.75
N PRO A 46 -4.47 -15.68 -3.62
CA PRO A 46 -5.48 -16.73 -3.60
C PRO A 46 -5.37 -17.47 -2.27
N VAL A 47 -6.32 -17.22 -1.36
CA VAL A 47 -6.32 -17.84 -0.04
C VAL A 47 -6.92 -19.23 -0.16
N GLY A 48 -6.04 -20.23 -0.25
CA GLY A 48 -6.45 -21.62 -0.01
C GLY A 48 -6.54 -21.87 1.50
N PRO A 49 -7.51 -22.65 1.99
CA PRO A 49 -7.65 -22.97 3.42
C PRO A 49 -6.42 -23.67 4.04
N GLU A 50 -5.47 -24.13 3.23
CA GLU A 50 -4.24 -24.81 3.66
C GLU A 50 -2.99 -23.92 3.67
N GLN A 51 -3.10 -22.68 3.21
CA GLN A 51 -1.97 -21.74 3.16
C GLN A 51 -2.09 -20.80 4.36
N GLY A 52 -1.22 -20.97 5.35
CA GLY A 52 -1.18 -20.13 6.56
C GLY A 52 -1.00 -18.63 6.27
N PRO A 53 -0.87 -17.79 7.32
CA PRO A 53 -0.81 -16.34 7.16
C PRO A 53 0.33 -15.94 6.22
N ARG A 54 0.00 -15.20 5.16
CA ARG A 54 0.96 -14.79 4.14
C ARG A 54 1.81 -13.64 4.66
N VAL A 55 3.11 -13.78 4.52
CA VAL A 55 4.06 -12.70 4.87
C VAL A 55 4.20 -11.76 3.68
N ILE A 56 3.96 -10.47 3.90
CA ILE A 56 4.16 -9.40 2.91
C ILE A 56 5.48 -8.69 3.21
N GLU A 57 6.37 -8.73 2.24
CA GLU A 57 7.66 -8.05 2.29
C GLU A 57 7.53 -6.58 1.86
N GLY A 58 8.44 -5.72 2.35
CA GLY A 58 8.43 -4.29 2.01
C GLY A 58 8.59 -4.01 0.52
N ALA A 59 9.29 -4.88 -0.23
CA ALA A 59 9.38 -4.75 -1.70
C ALA A 59 8.03 -5.01 -2.40
N GLN A 60 7.25 -5.97 -1.89
CA GLN A 60 5.91 -6.26 -2.42
C GLN A 60 4.95 -5.12 -2.08
N LEU A 61 4.98 -4.62 -0.84
CA LEU A 61 4.15 -3.50 -0.42
C LEU A 61 4.45 -2.23 -1.23
N ARG A 62 5.73 -1.90 -1.45
CA ARG A 62 6.16 -0.78 -2.31
C ARG A 62 5.57 -0.84 -3.71
N ARG A 63 5.63 -2.02 -4.33
CA ARG A 63 5.09 -2.22 -5.69
C ARG A 63 3.58 -2.02 -5.73
N LEU A 64 2.87 -2.52 -4.73
CA LEU A 64 1.42 -2.36 -4.63
C LEU A 64 1.04 -0.90 -4.34
N ALA A 65 1.77 -0.22 -3.47
CA ALA A 65 1.58 1.20 -3.19
C ALA A 65 1.81 2.06 -4.42
N ALA A 66 2.90 1.80 -5.17
CA ALA A 66 3.16 2.47 -6.44
C ALA A 66 1.99 2.25 -7.42
N ALA A 67 1.56 1.00 -7.59
CA ALA A 67 0.47 0.67 -8.50
C ALA A 67 -0.82 1.42 -8.12
N ALA A 68 -1.22 1.40 -6.85
CA ALA A 68 -2.43 2.07 -6.36
C ALA A 68 -2.35 3.60 -6.48
N LEU A 69 -1.19 4.21 -6.18
CA LEU A 69 -0.99 5.65 -6.34
C LEU A 69 -1.02 6.09 -7.80
N PHE A 70 -0.34 5.36 -8.68
CA PHE A 70 -0.28 5.70 -10.11
C PHE A 70 -1.54 5.31 -10.88
N GLU A 71 -2.39 4.42 -10.35
CA GLU A 71 -3.72 4.17 -10.90
C GLU A 71 -4.67 5.37 -10.66
N ARG A 72 -4.44 6.16 -9.61
CA ARG A 72 -5.15 7.43 -9.34
C ARG A 72 -4.54 8.61 -10.11
N GLU A 73 -3.32 8.50 -10.64
CA GLU A 73 -2.65 9.60 -11.36
C GLU A 73 -3.47 10.22 -12.50
N PRO A 74 -4.22 9.46 -13.33
CA PRO A 74 -5.05 10.02 -14.40
C PRO A 74 -6.21 10.89 -13.91
N THR A 75 -6.62 10.77 -12.64
CA THR A 75 -7.70 11.59 -12.06
C THR A 75 -7.16 12.83 -11.34
N MET A 76 -5.84 12.92 -11.14
CA MET A 76 -5.16 14.07 -10.55
C MET A 76 -5.00 15.19 -11.58
N ASP A 77 -4.89 16.43 -11.10
CA ASP A 77 -4.43 17.50 -11.98
C ASP A 77 -2.96 17.27 -12.39
N PRO A 78 -2.50 17.84 -13.54
CA PRO A 78 -1.15 17.60 -14.02
C PRO A 78 -0.03 18.04 -13.06
N ALA A 79 -0.29 19.04 -12.22
CA ALA A 79 0.70 19.55 -11.28
C ALA A 79 0.87 18.60 -10.08
N GLN A 80 -0.24 18.02 -9.59
CA GLN A 80 -0.27 17.00 -8.55
C GLN A 80 0.36 15.70 -9.05
N ALA A 81 0.04 15.26 -10.27
CA ALA A 81 0.63 14.09 -10.89
C ALA A 81 2.17 14.20 -11.02
N GLU A 82 2.66 15.36 -11.46
CA GLU A 82 4.10 15.63 -11.55
C GLU A 82 4.76 15.69 -10.16
N THR A 83 4.09 16.29 -9.18
CA THR A 83 4.57 16.34 -7.79
C THR A 83 4.69 14.93 -7.21
N LEU A 84 3.65 14.10 -7.35
CA LEU A 84 3.65 12.70 -6.95
C LEU A 84 4.81 11.93 -7.60
N ARG A 85 5.03 12.08 -8.91
CA ARG A 85 6.14 11.40 -9.60
C ARG A 85 7.50 11.80 -9.04
N ARG A 86 7.72 13.11 -8.81
CA ARG A 86 9.00 13.62 -8.29
C ARG A 86 9.26 13.14 -6.87
N GLU A 87 8.27 13.26 -6.01
CA GLU A 87 8.40 12.85 -4.61
C GLU A 87 8.58 11.33 -4.50
N TRP A 88 7.82 10.56 -5.29
CA TRP A 88 7.98 9.11 -5.35
C TRP A 88 9.39 8.70 -5.81
N MET A 89 9.92 9.33 -6.86
CA MET A 89 11.29 9.09 -7.29
C MET A 89 12.32 9.48 -6.24
N ALA A 90 12.15 10.63 -5.57
CA ALA A 90 13.12 11.13 -4.60
C ALA A 90 13.18 10.26 -3.33
N LEU A 91 12.05 9.67 -2.95
CA LEU A 91 11.96 8.87 -1.74
C LEU A 91 12.28 7.39 -1.98
N PHE A 92 12.03 6.88 -3.20
CA PHE A 92 11.90 5.45 -3.43
C PHE A 92 12.69 4.88 -4.64
N CYS A 93 13.37 5.73 -5.44
CA CYS A 93 14.31 5.31 -6.50
C CYS A 93 15.75 5.67 -6.16
#